data_AF-A0A0C2GMD3-F1
#
_entry.id   AF-A0A0C2GMD3-F1
#
_cell.length_a   1.000
_cell.length_b   1.000
_cell.length_c   1.000
_cell.angle_alpha   90.00
_cell.angle_beta   90.00
_cell.angle_gamma   90.00
#
_symmetry.space_group_name_H-M   'P 1'
#
loop_
_entity.id
_entity.type
_entity.pdbx_description
1 polymer ?
#
loop_
_entity_poly.entity_id
_entity_poly.type
_entity_poly.pdbx_seq_one_letter_code
_entity_poly.pdbx_strand_id
1 'polypeptide(L)' 'MGSIIYFKGHKYHGKVSRSESEYILGSGINGSFLVRESETSIGQYSISVRNDGRVYHYRINVDANDRVRLFFAANLC' A
#
# COMPACT_ATOMS: atom_id res chain seq x y z
N MET A 1 2.27 8.12 -17.18
CA MET A 1 3.19 6.96 -17.12
C MET A 1 2.94 6.24 -15.80
N GLY A 2 2.24 5.11 -15.83
CA GLY A 2 1.98 4.33 -14.62
C GLY A 2 3.19 3.46 -14.28
N SER A 3 3.72 3.60 -13.07
CA SER A 3 4.80 2.74 -12.57
C SER A 3 4.22 1.43 -12.04
N ILE A 4 4.66 0.30 -12.60
CA ILE A 4 4.35 -1.03 -12.06
C ILE A 4 5.30 -1.27 -10.87
N ILE A 5 4.77 -1.27 -9.66
CA ILE A 5 5.56 -1.59 -8.44
C ILE A 5 5.48 -3.10 -8.20
N TYR A 6 6.62 -3.78 -8.31
CA TYR A 6 6.76 -5.19 -7.93
C TYR A 6 7.10 -5.31 -6.44
N PHE A 7 6.27 -6.02 -5.68
CA PHE A 7 6.52 -6.30 -4.27
C PHE A 7 7.41 -7.54 -4.14
N LYS A 8 8.69 -7.33 -3.83
CA LYS A 8 9.58 -8.42 -3.41
C LYS A 8 9.60 -8.47 -1.88
N GLY A 9 8.91 -9.44 -1.28
CA GLY A 9 9.01 -9.99 0.10
C GLY A 9 9.15 -9.09 1.34
N HIS A 10 9.96 -8.04 1.30
CA HIS A 10 10.45 -7.27 2.44
C HIS A 10 9.48 -6.20 2.96
N LYS A 11 8.35 -5.96 2.27
CA LYS A 11 7.39 -4.90 2.62
C LYS A 11 5.97 -5.42 2.94
N TYR A 12 5.80 -6.74 2.96
CA TYR A 12 4.56 -7.38 3.39
C TYR A 12 4.58 -7.52 4.91
N HIS A 13 3.59 -6.92 5.59
CA HIS A 13 3.49 -6.96 7.04
C HIS A 13 2.35 -7.87 7.55
N GLY A 14 1.63 -8.56 6.66
CA GLY A 14 0.52 -9.44 7.04
C GLY A 14 -0.70 -8.66 7.54
N LYS A 15 -1.30 -9.12 8.65
CA LYS A 15 -2.46 -8.50 9.29
C LYS A 15 -2.05 -7.28 10.12
N VAL A 16 -1.86 -6.16 9.43
CA VAL A 16 -1.68 -4.84 10.05
C VAL A 16 -2.95 -4.04 9.86
N SER A 17 -3.46 -3.45 10.94
CA SER A 17 -4.63 -2.58 10.90
C SER A 17 -4.32 -1.24 10.22
N ARG A 18 -5.36 -0.50 9.84
CA ARG A 18 -5.18 0.86 9.33
C ARG A 18 -4.41 1.75 10.32
N SER A 19 -4.79 1.74 11.59
CA SER A 19 -4.14 2.56 12.63
C SER A 19 -2.68 2.18 12.87
N GLU A 20 -2.36 0.89 12.88
CA GLU A 20 -0.96 0.45 13.00
C GLU A 20 -0.14 0.86 11.78
N SER A 21 -0.73 0.82 10.58
CA SER A 21 -0.04 1.29 9.39
C SER A 21 0.27 2.79 9.42
N GLU A 22 -0.63 3.60 9.98
CA GLU A 22 -0.41 5.04 10.20
C GLU A 22 0.68 5.27 11.26
N TYR A 23 0.72 4.47 12.33
CA TYR A 23 1.77 4.53 13.35
C TYR A 23 3.16 4.18 12.79
N ILE A 24 3.27 3.06 12.07
CA ILE A 24 4.52 2.59 11.44
C ILE A 24 5.01 3.60 10.39
N LEU A 25 4.11 4.12 9.57
CA LEU A 25 4.43 5.13 8.56
C LEU A 25 4.53 6.54 9.16
N GLY A 26 4.12 6.75 10.41
CA GLY A 26 4.19 8.03 11.11
C GLY A 26 5.64 8.49 11.32
N SER A 27 6.52 7.54 11.63
CA SER A 27 7.97 7.75 11.80
C SER A 27 8.77 7.50 10.52
N GLY A 28 8.12 7.15 9.41
CA GLY A 28 8.77 6.86 8.13
C GLY A 28 9.14 8.12 7.33
N ILE A 29 10.04 7.95 6.36
CA ILE A 29 10.37 8.98 5.37
C ILE A 29 9.31 9.06 4.26
N ASN A 30 9.32 10.16 3.50
CA ASN A 30 8.45 10.31 2.34
C ASN A 30 8.68 9.17 1.32
N GLY A 31 7.61 8.57 0.82
CA GLY A 31 7.69 7.39 -0.06
C GLY A 31 7.79 6.05 0.67
N SER A 32 7.82 6.03 2.02
CA SER A 32 7.66 4.79 2.78
C SER A 32 6.30 4.16 2.50
N PHE A 33 6.28 2.84 2.35
CA PHE A 33 5.04 2.10 2.11
C PHE A 33 5.09 0.70 2.72
N LEU A 34 3.91 0.15 2.98
CA LEU A 34 3.72 -1.23 3.41
C LEU A 34 2.47 -1.82 2.80
N VAL A 35 2.47 -3.14 2.61
CA VAL A 35 1.29 -3.91 2.20
C VAL A 35 0.74 -4.65 3.41
N ARG A 36 -0.58 -4.58 3.58
CA ARG A 36 -1.35 -5.20 4.66
C ARG A 36 -2.55 -5.95 4.12
N GLU A 37 -2.99 -6.98 4.84
CA GLU A 37 -4.28 -7.64 4.59
C GLU A 37 -5.44 -6.68 4.89
N SER A 38 -6.54 -6.79 4.14
CA SER A 38 -7.75 -6.03 4.44
C SER A 38 -8.45 -6.61 5.67
N GLU A 39 -8.73 -5.76 6.65
CA GLU A 39 -9.46 -6.13 7.87
C GLU A 39 -10.92 -6.53 7.60
N THR A 40 -11.47 -6.08 6.47
CA THR A 40 -12.89 -6.22 6.13
C THR A 40 -13.15 -7.19 4.99
N SER A 41 -12.11 -7.67 4.30
CA SER A 41 -12.28 -8.53 3.13
C SER A 41 -11.17 -9.56 3.05
N ILE A 42 -11.53 -10.81 3.38
CA ILE A 42 -10.60 -11.95 3.35
C ILE A 42 -10.07 -12.13 1.92
N GLY A 43 -8.74 -12.25 1.79
CA GLY A 43 -8.06 -12.39 0.50
C GLY A 43 -7.84 -11.08 -0.26
N GLN A 44 -8.24 -9.93 0.29
CA GLN A 44 -7.93 -8.62 -0.27
C GLN A 44 -6.74 -8.00 0.44
N TYR A 45 -5.96 -7.22 -0.31
CA TYR A 45 -4.82 -6.49 0.22
C TYR A 45 -5.04 -4.99 0.14
N SER A 46 -4.33 -4.25 0.98
CA SER A 46 -4.25 -2.80 0.94
C SER A 46 -2.80 -2.37 1.02
N ILE A 47 -2.44 -1.32 0.30
CA ILE A 47 -1.17 -0.63 0.49
C ILE A 47 -1.41 0.62 1.32
N SER A 48 -0.48 0.92 2.21
CA SER A 48 -0.42 2.20 2.91
C SER A 48 0.87 2.89 2.51
N VAL A 49 0.80 4.15 2.07
CA VAL A 49 1.93 4.93 1.56
C VAL A 49 1.99 6.26 2.30
N ARG A 50 3.16 6.61 2.83
CA ARG A 50 3.43 7.95 3.32
C ARG A 50 3.80 8.85 2.14
N ASN A 51 3.00 9.88 1.89
CA ASN A 51 3.35 10.95 0.98
C ASN A 51 3.14 12.32 1.65
N ASP A 52 4.17 13.16 1.65
CA ASP A 52 4.12 14.55 2.14
C ASP A 52 3.52 14.68 3.55
N GLY A 53 4.05 13.90 4.50
CA GLY A 53 3.59 13.89 5.89
C GLY A 53 2.23 13.25 6.13
N ARG A 54 1.52 12.82 5.08
CA ARG A 54 0.22 12.14 5.16
C ARG A 54 0.34 10.68 4.78
N VAL A 55 -0.50 9.83 5.37
CA VAL A 55 -0.60 8.41 5.02
C VAL A 55 -1.84 8.20 4.18
N TYR A 56 -1.65 7.59 3.01
CA TYR A 56 -2.70 7.24 2.06
C TYR A 56 -2.89 5.72 2.05
N HIS A 57 -4.13 5.26 2.00
CA HIS A 57 -4.45 3.84 1.93
C HIS A 57 -5.16 3.54 0.61
N TYR A 58 -4.61 2.60 -0.16
CA TYR A 58 -5.20 2.16 -1.41
C TYR A 58 -5.51 0.68 -1.34
N ARG A 59 -6.67 0.28 -1.87
CA ARG A 59 -7.01 -1.13 -2.03
C ARG A 59 -6.25 -1.71 -3.21
N ILE A 60 -5.69 -2.89 -3.02
CA ILE A 60 -5.02 -3.64 -4.08
C ILE A 60 -6.06 -4.56 -4.72
N ASN A 61 -6.23 -4.42 -6.03
CA ASN A 61 -6.96 -5.40 -6.82
C ASN A 61 -5.94 -6.34 -7.46
N VAL A 62 -6.02 -7.62 -7.11
CA VAL A 62 -5.15 -8.68 -7.64
C VAL A 62 -5.87 -9.30 -8.83
N ASP A 63 -5.24 -9.30 -10.01
CA ASP A 63 -5.81 -10.01 -11.16
C ASP A 63 -5.62 -11.52 -11.06
N ALA A 64 -6.26 -12.29 -11.94
CA ALA A 64 -6.19 -13.75 -11.95
C ALA A 64 -4.79 -14.34 -12.20
N ASN A 65 -3.77 -13.50 -12.46
CA ASN A 65 -2.38 -13.90 -12.62
C ASN A 65 -1.51 -13.41 -11.46
N ASP A 66 -2.11 -13.15 -10.29
CA ASP A 66 -1.44 -12.61 -9.10
C ASP A 66 -0.73 -11.26 -9.34
N ARG A 67 -1.13 -10.50 -10.38
CA ARG A 67 -0.53 -9.19 -10.63
C ARG A 67 -1.26 -8.13 -9.83
N VAL A 68 -0.48 -7.38 -9.08
CA VAL A 68 -0.93 -6.19 -8.37
C VAL A 68 -0.80 -4.99 -9.30
N ARG A 69 -1.93 -4.34 -9.60
CA ARG A 69 -1.92 -3.04 -10.28
C ARG A 69 -2.24 -1.94 -9.28
N LEU A 70 -1.26 -1.08 -9.06
CA LEU A 70 -1.43 0.16 -8.32
C LEU A 70 -1.55 1.30 -9.30
N PHE A 71 -2.77 1.81 -9.45
CA PHE A 71 -3.00 3.06 -10.15
C PHE A 71 -2.68 4.20 -9.18
N PHE A 72 -1.40 4.58 -9.12
CA PHE A 72 -1.05 5.90 -8.62
C PHE A 72 -1.49 6.89 -9.69
N ALA A 73 -2.66 7.49 -9.50
CA ALA A 73 -2.95 8.77 -10.13
C ALA A 73 -1.96 9.76 -9.54
N ALA A 74 -0.77 9.85 -10.14
CA ALA A 74 0.05 11.03 -10.01
C ALA A 74 -0.80 12.15 -10.60
N ASN A 75 -1.51 12.89 -9.73
CA ASN A 75 -1.90 14.24 -10.07
C ASN A 75 -0.57 14.98 -10.28
N LEU A 76 -0.09 14.97 -11.52
CA LEU A 76 0.80 16.00 -12.01
C LEU A 76 -0.06 17.26 -12.11
N CYS A 77 0.44 18.31 -11.45
CA CYS A 77 -0.16 19.62 -11.20
C CYS A 77 -1.06 19.71 -9.97
#